data_AF-A0A9X8VIM4-F1
#
_entry.id   AF-A0A9X8VIM4-F1
#
_cell.length_a   1.000
_cell.length_b   1.000
_cell.length_c   1.000
_cell.angle_alpha   90.00
_cell.angle_beta   90.00
_cell.angle_gamma   90.00
#
_symmetry.space_group_name_H-M   'P 1'
#
loop_
_entity.id
_entity.type
_entity.pdbx_description
1 polymer ?
#
loop_
_entity_poly.entity_id
_entity_poly.type
_entity_poly.pdbx_seq_one_letter_code
_entity_poly.pdbx_strand_id
1 'polypeptide(L)' 'MITNLLQYHLIHRIQHQITHRADRTAFRQWSPNGEFQLTWGAAAARIDRIAAGLLALGAEVQERIGIFA' A
#
# COMPACT_ATOMS: atom_id res chain seq x y z
N MET A 1 21.55 19.57 10.06
CA MET A 1 20.07 19.62 10.05
C MET A 1 19.62 18.77 8.87
N ILE A 2 18.97 17.62 9.09
CA ILE A 2 18.48 16.79 7.99
C ILE A 2 17.16 17.40 7.52
N THR A 3 17.19 18.14 6.40
CA THR A 3 16.08 18.97 5.91
C THR A 3 15.09 18.23 4.99
N ASN A 4 15.23 16.91 4.81
CA ASN A 4 14.34 16.17 3.91
C ASN A 4 13.92 14.83 4.50
N LEU A 5 12.86 14.86 5.32
CA LEU A 5 12.21 13.66 5.86
C LEU A 5 11.19 13.05 4.89
N LEU A 6 10.89 13.70 3.76
CA LEU A 6 9.91 13.23 2.77
C LEU A 6 10.33 11.87 2.19
N GLN A 7 11.63 11.64 2.01
CA GLN A 7 12.15 10.32 1.59
C GLN A 7 11.86 9.18 2.58
N TYR A 8 11.56 9.50 3.84
CA TYR A 8 11.18 8.52 4.87
C TYR A 8 9.67 8.35 5.01
N HIS A 9 8.86 9.17 4.33
CA HIS A 9 7.41 9.00 4.33
C HIS A 9 7.06 7.68 3.63
N LEU A 10 6.33 6.82 4.34
CA LEU A 10 6.02 5.46 3.88
C LEU A 10 5.38 5.46 2.48
N ILE A 11 4.51 6.42 2.20
CA ILE A 11 3.84 6.58 0.91
C ILE A 11 4.83 6.76 -0.24
N HIS A 12 5.85 7.61 -0.10
CA HIS A 12 6.84 7.82 -1.16
C HIS A 12 7.68 6.57 -1.41
N ARG A 13 8.00 5.80 -0.36
CA ARG A 13 8.70 4.52 -0.50
C ARG A 13 7.83 3.50 -1.23
N ILE A 14 6.55 3.40 -0.89
CA ILE A 14 5.59 2.51 -1.57
C ILE A 14 5.47 2.89 -3.06
N GLN A 15 5.25 4.18 -3.36
CA GLN A 15 5.17 4.68 -4.74
C GLN A 15 6.44 4.39 -5.54
N HIS A 16 7.62 4.57 -4.92
CA HIS A 16 8.89 4.23 -5.56
C HIS A 16 8.98 2.74 -5.89
N GLN A 17 8.58 1.84 -4.98
CA GLN A 17 8.58 0.39 -5.26
C GLN A 17 7.57 0.04 -6.36
N ILE A 18 6.36 0.60 -6.33
CA ILE A 18 5.34 0.40 -7.36
C ILE A 18 5.87 0.82 -8.73
N THR A 19 6.51 1.99 -8.82
CA THR A 19 7.00 2.54 -10.08
C THR A 19 8.14 1.72 -10.68
N HIS A 20 9.06 1.23 -9.85
CA HIS A 20 10.30 0.60 -10.35
C HIS A 20 10.28 -0.93 -10.31
N ARG A 21 9.33 -1.54 -9.59
CA ARG A 21 9.34 -2.97 -9.28
C ARG A 21 7.94 -3.60 -9.31
N ALA A 22 7.06 -3.11 -10.18
CA ALA A 22 5.66 -3.53 -10.27
C ALA A 22 5.46 -5.06 -10.39
N ASP A 23 6.34 -5.75 -11.09
CA ASP A 23 6.33 -7.20 -11.31
C ASP A 23 6.92 -8.00 -10.13
N ARG A 24 7.62 -7.35 -9.20
CA ARG A 24 8.27 -8.02 -8.06
C ARG A 24 7.31 -8.25 -6.91
N THR A 25 7.52 -9.35 -6.19
CA THR A 25 6.79 -9.68 -4.96
C THR A 25 6.96 -8.57 -3.91
N ALA A 26 5.84 -7.99 -3.47
CA ALA A 26 5.75 -7.02 -2.39
C ALA A 26 5.39 -7.67 -1.06
N PHE A 27 4.56 -8.71 -1.11
CA PHE A 27 4.09 -9.44 0.06
C PHE A 27 4.01 -10.94 -0.23
N ARG A 28 4.30 -11.72 0.79
CA ARG A 28 4.30 -13.18 0.75
C ARG A 28 3.81 -13.70 2.09
N GLN A 29 2.86 -14.62 2.05
CA GLN A 29 2.29 -15.24 3.23
C GLN A 29 2.17 -16.74 3.00
N TRP A 30 2.58 -17.51 4.00
CA TRP A 30 2.37 -18.95 4.01
C TRP A 30 1.06 -19.27 4.72
N SER A 31 0.28 -20.17 4.13
CA SER A 31 -0.93 -20.72 4.70
C SER A 31 -0.92 -22.25 4.54
N PRO A 32 -1.77 -23.00 5.28
CA PRO A 32 -1.91 -24.45 5.06
C PRO A 32 -2.26 -24.81 3.61
N ASN A 33 -2.91 -23.89 2.88
CA ASN A 33 -3.33 -24.07 1.49
C ASN A 33 -2.25 -23.69 0.48
N GLY A 34 -1.06 -23.30 0.94
CA GLY A 34 0.07 -22.90 0.11
C GLY A 34 0.52 -21.46 0.32
N GLU A 35 1.41 -21.03 -0.57
CA GLU A 35 1.99 -19.69 -0.55
C GLU A 35 1.12 -18.70 -1.32
N PHE A 36 0.70 -17.64 -0.63
CA PHE A 36 0.10 -16.47 -1.25
C PHE A 36 1.20 -15.43 -1.54
N GLN A 37 1.23 -14.91 -2.76
CA GLN A 37 2.12 -13.83 -3.15
C GLN A 37 1.33 -12.68 -3.77
N LEU A 38 1.79 -11.45 -3.51
CA LEU A 38 1.25 -10.23 -4.08
C LEU A 38 2.41 -9.40 -4.64
N THR A 39 2.31 -9.01 -5.92
CA THR A 39 3.31 -8.12 -6.55
C THR A 39 3.05 -6.65 -6.18
N TRP A 40 4.04 -5.78 -6.39
CA TRP A 40 3.86 -4.34 -6.16
C TRP A 40 2.76 -3.73 -7.06
N GLY A 41 2.63 -4.19 -8.30
CA GLY A 41 1.56 -3.74 -9.20
C GLY A 41 0.17 -4.18 -8.72
N ALA A 42 0.04 -5.42 -8.24
CA ALA A 42 -1.21 -5.91 -7.66
C ALA A 42 -1.55 -5.19 -6.34
N ALA A 43 -0.54 -4.88 -5.53
CA ALA A 43 -0.69 -4.08 -4.32
C ALA A 43 -1.16 -2.65 -4.65
N ALA A 44 -0.60 -2.01 -5.69
CA ALA A 44 -1.00 -0.68 -6.15
C ALA A 44 -2.49 -0.65 -6.52
N ALA A 45 -2.93 -1.57 -7.38
CA ALA A 45 -4.33 -1.67 -7.78
C ALA A 45 -5.28 -1.97 -6.60
N ARG A 46 -4.80 -2.64 -5.55
CA ARG A 46 -5.58 -2.86 -4.33
C ARG A 46 -5.65 -1.60 -3.47
N ILE A 47 -4.54 -0.89 -3.30
CA ILE A 47 -4.47 0.39 -2.58
C ILE A 47 -5.42 1.40 -3.22
N ASP A 48 -5.36 1.57 -4.55
CA ASP A 48 -6.19 2.54 -5.27
C ASP A 48 -7.68 2.25 -5.10
N ARG A 49 -8.08 0.98 -5.17
CA ARG A 49 -9.49 0.57 -4.93
C ARG A 49 -9.95 0.86 -3.51
N ILE A 50 -9.11 0.60 -2.51
CA ILE A 50 -9.44 0.91 -1.10
C ILE A 50 -9.54 2.41 -0.90
N ALA A 51 -8.56 3.18 -1.41
CA ALA A 51 -8.53 4.64 -1.30
C ALA A 51 -9.77 5.28 -1.96
N ALA A 52 -10.13 4.84 -3.17
CA ALA A 52 -11.33 5.30 -3.85
C ALA A 52 -12.60 4.95 -3.06
N GLY A 53 -12.67 3.75 -2.45
CA GLY A 53 -13.78 3.36 -1.59
C GLY A 53 -13.89 4.21 -0.33
N LEU A 54 -12.78 4.49 0.34
CA LEU A 54 -12.76 5.38 1.51
C LEU A 54 -13.20 6.80 1.14
N LEU A 55 -12.70 7.34 0.02
CA LEU A 55 -13.11 8.65 -0.47
C LEU A 55 -14.61 8.70 -0.76
N ALA A 56 -15.17 7.65 -1.39
CA ALA A 56 -16.60 7.56 -1.67
C ALA A 56 -17.47 7.48 -0.41
N LEU A 57 -16.92 6.97 0.71
CA LEU A 57 -17.58 6.96 2.02
C LEU A 57 -17.43 8.29 2.77
N GLY A 58 -16.74 9.27 2.19
CA GLY A 58 -16.51 10.58 2.81
C GLY A 58 -15.33 10.60 3.78
N ALA A 59 -14.39 9.65 3.67
CA ALA A 59 -13.20 9.65 4.51
C ALA A 59 -12.29 10.85 4.21
N GLU A 60 -11.95 11.63 5.24
CA GLU A 60 -11.17 12.86 5.13
C GLU A 60 -9.69 12.65 5.50
N VAL A 61 -8.86 13.63 5.12
CA VAL A 61 -7.44 13.65 5.49
C VAL A 61 -7.30 13.68 7.02
N GLN A 62 -6.45 12.80 7.56
CA GLN A 62 -6.25 12.56 9.02
C GLN A 62 -7.42 11.90 9.75
N GLU A 63 -8.45 11.43 9.05
CA GLU A 63 -9.49 10.63 9.67
C GLU A 63 -8.97 9.25 10.12
N ARG A 64 -9.60 8.71 11.16
CA ARG A 64 -9.25 7.40 11.73
C ARG A 64 -10.17 6.33 11.16
N ILE A 65 -9.59 5.37 10.44
CA ILE A 65 -10.32 4.23 9.88
C ILE A 65 -10.10 2.98 10.75
N GLY A 66 -11.19 2.38 11.23
CA GLY A 66 -11.14 1.09 11.92
C GLY A 66 -10.93 -0.06 10.93
N ILE A 67 -9.90 -0.89 11.17
CA ILE A 67 -9.64 -2.10 10.36
C ILE A 67 -10.01 -3.31 11.21
N PHE A 68 -10.99 -4.08 10.74
CA PHE A 68 -11.37 -5.37 11.31
C PHE A 68 -10.96 -6.46 10.32
N ALA A 69 -10.08 -7.36 10.76
CA ALA A 69 -9.49 -8.42 9.95
C ALA A 69 -9.38 -9.72 10.74
#